data_AF-A0A6B0Z7S5-F1
#
_entry.id   AF-A0A6B0Z7S5-F1
#
_cell.length_a   1.000
_cell.length_b   1.000
_cell.length_c   1.000
_cell.angle_alpha   90.00
_cell.angle_beta   90.00
_cell.angle_gamma   90.00
#
_symmetry.space_group_name_H-M   'P 1'
#
loop_
_entity.id
_entity.type
_entity.pdbx_description
1 polymer ?
#
loop_
_entity_poly.entity_id
_entity_poly.type
_entity_poly.pdbx_seq_one_letter_code
_entity_poly.pdbx_strand_id
1 'polypeptide(L)' 'MAPSYIVPAARAVIFDGGGRILLIRRGDNKQWALPAGGMEPG' A
#
# COMPACT_ATOMS: atom_id res chain seq x y z
N MET A 1 -6.97 24.90 11.21
CA MET A 1 -6.25 24.02 10.27
C MET A 1 -5.90 22.74 11.02
N ALA A 2 -6.30 21.57 10.53
CA ALA A 2 -5.96 20.31 11.19
C ALA A 2 -4.46 20.00 11.02
N PRO A 3 -3.80 19.35 11.99
CA PRO A 3 -2.39 18.99 11.87
C PRO A 3 -2.17 18.03 10.69
N SER A 4 -1.10 18.26 9.93
CA SER A 4 -0.61 17.34 8.90
C SER A 4 0.46 16.44 9.50
N TYR A 5 0.22 15.13 9.45
CA TYR A 5 1.17 14.12 9.92
C TYR A 5 1.96 13.55 8.74
N ILE A 6 3.25 13.28 8.95
CA ILE A 6 4.06 12.44 8.07
C ILE A 6 4.19 11.09 8.76
N VAL A 7 3.73 10.03 8.09
CA VAL A 7 3.73 8.66 8.63
C VAL A 7 4.59 7.78 7.72
N PRO A 8 5.59 7.04 8.25
CA PRO A 8 6.38 6.12 7.46
C PRO A 8 5.53 4.92 7.03
N ALA A 9 5.64 4.56 5.75
CA ALA A 9 4.92 3.45 5.16
C ALA A 9 5.71 2.87 3.99
N ALA A 10 5.50 1.60 3.70
CA ALA A 10 6.08 0.91 2.57
C ALA A 10 5.00 0.38 1.63
N ARG A 11 5.36 0.25 0.34
CA ARG A 11 4.55 -0.39 -0.70
C ARG A 11 5.40 -1.40 -1.45
N ALA A 12 4.79 -2.49 -1.88
CA ALA A 12 5.44 -3.50 -2.70
C ALA A 12 4.88 -3.47 -4.12
N VAL A 13 5.78 -3.57 -5.10
CA VAL A 13 5.42 -3.89 -6.49
C VAL A 13 5.86 -5.32 -6.73
N ILE A 14 4.89 -6.22 -6.86
CA ILE A 14 5.13 -7.67 -6.95
C ILE A 14 4.75 -8.11 -8.35
N PHE A 15 5.71 -8.68 -9.07
CA PHE A 15 5.53 -9.21 -10.41
C PHE A 15 5.31 -10.72 -10.35
N ASP A 16 4.43 -11.24 -11.20
CA ASP A 16 4.41 -12.67 -11.51
C ASP A 16 5.40 -13.00 -12.63
N GLY A 17 5.53 -14.29 -12.98
CA GLY A 17 6.42 -14.74 -14.07
C GLY A 17 6.05 -14.22 -15.46
N GLY A 18 4.85 -13.65 -15.63
CA GLY A 18 4.39 -13.03 -16.89
C GLY A 18 4.56 -11.52 -16.91
N GLY A 19 5.16 -10.91 -15.88
CA GLY A 19 5.37 -9.47 -15.80
C GLY A 19 4.14 -8.65 -15.40
N ARG A 20 3.06 -9.29 -14.94
CA ARG A 20 1.89 -8.60 -14.40
C ARG A 20 2.13 -8.21 -12.95
N ILE A 21 1.52 -7.11 -12.50
CA ILE A 21 1.63 -6.67 -11.10
C ILE A 21 0.44 -7.14 -10.25
N LEU A 22 0.72 -7.51 -9.00
CA LEU A 22 -0.31 -7.77 -8.00
C LEU A 22 -0.95 -6.46 -7.53
N LEU A 23 -2.27 -6.38 -7.62
CA LEU A 23 -3.08 -5.36 -6.96
C LEU A 23 -4.02 -6.02 -5.95
N ILE A 24 -4.29 -5.32 -4.85
CA ILE A 24 -5.31 -5.70 -3.87
C ILE A 24 -6.55 -4.82 -4.04
N ARG A 25 -7.73 -5.38 -3.83
CA ARG A 25 -8.95 -4.60 -3.66
C ARG A 25 -9.15 -4.33 -2.18
N ARG A 26 -9.05 -3.06 -1.78
CA ARG A 26 -9.12 -2.70 -0.36
C ARG A 26 -10.50 -2.98 0.22
N GLY A 27 -10.54 -3.49 1.45
CA GLY A 27 -11.79 -3.80 2.15
C GLY A 27 -12.60 -2.55 2.50
N ASP A 28 -11.92 -1.44 2.80
CA ASP A 28 -12.51 -0.21 3.35
C ASP A 28 -13.19 0.68 2.29
N ASN A 29 -12.60 0.83 1.12
CA ASN A 29 -13.08 1.75 0.08
C ASN A 29 -13.25 1.10 -1.29
N LYS A 30 -12.99 -0.21 -1.40
CA LYS A 30 -13.17 -1.03 -2.61
C LYS A 30 -12.30 -0.63 -3.81
N GLN A 31 -11.35 0.29 -3.62
CA GLN A 31 -10.40 0.70 -4.64
C GLN A 31 -9.30 -0.35 -4.82
N TRP A 32 -8.73 -0.40 -6.02
CA TRP A 32 -7.53 -1.17 -6.30
C TRP A 32 -6.29 -0.40 -5.86
N ALA A 33 -5.33 -1.08 -5.24
CA ALA A 33 -4.10 -0.48 -4.76
C ALA A 33 -2.94 -1.48 -4.79
N LEU A 34 -1.71 -0.98 -4.68
CA LEU A 34 -0.54 -1.80 -4.37
C LEU A 34 -0.65 -2.37 -2.94
N PRO A 35 -0.14 -3.59 -2.68
CA PRO A 35 0.10 -4.07 -1.33
C PRO A 35 0.94 -3.04 -0.55
N ALA A 36 0.50 -2.71 0.67
CA ALA A 36 1.07 -1.64 1.46
C ALA A 36 0.85 -1.86 2.97
N GLY A 37 1.67 -1.20 3.79
CA GLY A 37 1.53 -1.19 5.25
C GLY A 37 2.23 0.00 5.90
N GLY A 38 1.78 0.36 7.10
CA GLY A 38 2.54 1.25 7.98
C GLY A 38 3.80 0.55 8.49
N MET A 39 4.78 1.33 8.94
CA MET A 39 5.99 0.80 9.57
C MET A 39 5.87 0.91 11.09
N GLU A 40 6.10 -0.19 11.80
CA GLU A 40 6.26 -0.16 13.25
C GLU A 40 7.61 0.46 13.63
N PRO A 41 7.71 1.12 14.79
CA PRO A 41 9.00 1.46 15.38
C PRO A 41 9.85 0.20 15.57
N GLY A 42 11.14 0.31 15.26
CA GLY A 42 12.09 -0.81 15.33
C GLY A 42 12.32 -1.34 16.74
#